data_AF-A0A819Q1P4-F1
#
_entry.id   AF-A0A819Q1P4-F1
#
_cell.length_a   1.000
_cell.length_b   1.000
_cell.length_c   1.000
_cell.angle_alpha   90.00
_cell.angle_beta   90.00
_cell.angle_gamma   90.00
#
_symmetry.space_group_name_H-M   'P 1'
#
loop_
_entity.id
_entity.type
_entity.pdbx_description
1 polymer ?
#
loop_
_entity_poly.entity_id
_entity_poly.type
_entity_poly.pdbx_seq_one_letter_code
_entity_poly.pdbx_strand_id
1 'polypeptide(L)'
;MSLVVYSSSDSDHDEDQSENKNDRVRLFPDERGNWALSIYAFVEYSSHLDTMIDDIIEIFNNENEIWKRLVEFHISLSKTFPIRFHHIESIRKCIQNELSVSMIKFYTRIENVRILTNEDGSTSFLVFNLDQHRQFSKLVEIIDKILDEHRYPKYYENPCFHVSFAYSAVKNREEKLPKDWQEQCQSVSKQYQCQPSAMSIIIDDIRLKAGKRTYQLTKSS
;
A
#
# COMPACT_ATOMS: atom_id res chain seq x y z
N MET A 1 49.96 12.59 25.63
CA MET A 1 50.69 13.11 24.45
C MET A 1 50.83 11.94 23.49
N SER A 2 50.32 12.11 22.28
CA SER A 2 49.75 11.09 21.39
C SER A 2 50.71 10.02 20.86
N LEU A 3 50.15 8.83 20.57
CA LEU A 3 50.79 7.77 19.80
C LEU A 3 49.87 7.33 18.63
N VAL A 4 50.40 7.48 17.42
CA VAL A 4 50.41 6.54 16.27
C VAL A 4 49.10 6.08 15.61
N VAL A 5 48.85 6.71 14.44
CA VAL A 5 48.61 6.20 13.06
C VAL A 5 48.33 4.68 12.84
N TYR A 6 47.23 4.34 12.13
CA TYR A 6 47.26 3.58 10.85
C TYR A 6 45.91 3.65 10.09
N SER A 7 46.01 3.34 8.80
CA SER A 7 45.11 3.57 7.66
C SER A 7 43.80 2.77 7.57
N SER A 8 42.83 3.38 6.87
CA SER A 8 41.84 2.82 5.93
C SER A 8 41.15 1.49 6.23
N SER A 9 39.83 1.57 6.47
CA SER A 9 38.84 0.59 5.98
C SER A 9 37.42 1.15 6.19
N ASP A 10 36.89 1.87 5.20
CA ASP A 10 35.43 2.06 5.08
C ASP A 10 34.85 0.77 4.51
N SER A 11 34.42 -0.12 5.40
CA SER A 11 33.68 -1.33 5.09
C SER A 11 32.42 -1.37 5.94
N ASP A 12 31.40 -0.60 5.55
CA ASP A 12 30.02 -0.86 5.98
C ASP A 12 29.51 -2.08 5.20
N HIS A 13 29.94 -3.26 5.63
CA HIS A 13 29.27 -4.53 5.35
C HIS A 13 28.12 -4.68 6.35
N ASP A 14 26.95 -4.16 6.02
CA ASP A 14 25.70 -4.64 6.61
C ASP A 14 25.19 -5.80 5.75
N GLU A 15 25.78 -6.98 5.96
CA GLU A 15 25.16 -8.26 5.61
C GLU A 15 23.97 -8.49 6.53
N ASP A 16 22.83 -7.91 6.18
CA ASP A 16 21.57 -8.12 6.90
C ASP A 16 20.94 -9.44 6.43
N GLN A 17 21.45 -10.55 6.96
CA GLN A 17 20.80 -11.87 6.94
C GLN A 17 19.52 -11.80 7.76
N SER A 18 18.43 -11.31 7.16
CA SER A 18 17.08 -11.54 7.65
C SER A 18 16.36 -12.46 6.67
N GLU A 19 16.31 -13.74 7.04
CA GLU A 19 15.43 -14.74 6.47
C GLU A 19 13.98 -14.39 6.80
N ASN A 20 13.43 -13.45 6.05
CA ASN A 20 12.00 -13.32 5.79
C ASN A 20 11.86 -12.77 4.36
N LYS A 21 12.32 -13.57 3.40
CA LYS A 21 12.01 -13.33 1.99
C LYS A 21 10.51 -13.59 1.80
N ASN A 22 9.71 -12.56 2.00
CA ASN A 22 8.45 -12.46 1.26
C ASN A 22 8.80 -12.74 -0.21
N ASP A 23 8.09 -13.68 -0.85
CA ASP A 23 8.22 -14.09 -2.27
C ASP A 23 7.91 -12.97 -3.28
N ARG A 24 8.16 -11.70 -2.92
CA ARG A 24 7.91 -10.53 -3.74
C ARG A 24 9.15 -10.21 -4.55
N VAL A 25 9.03 -10.41 -5.85
CA VAL A 25 9.99 -9.93 -6.84
C VAL A 25 10.09 -8.41 -6.74
N ARG A 26 11.32 -7.87 -6.69
CA ARG A 26 11.55 -6.43 -6.65
C ARG A 26 11.28 -5.81 -8.01
N LEU A 27 10.62 -4.64 -8.03
CA LEU A 27 10.31 -3.92 -9.27
C LEU A 27 11.56 -3.29 -9.93
N PHE A 28 12.59 -2.94 -9.14
CA PHE A 28 13.80 -2.29 -9.63
C PHE A 28 15.06 -2.87 -8.98
N PRO A 29 16.21 -2.90 -9.66
CA PRO A 29 17.51 -3.27 -9.06
C PRO A 29 17.96 -2.27 -7.99
N ASP A 30 18.58 -2.75 -6.92
CA ASP A 30 19.24 -1.89 -5.94
C ASP A 30 20.53 -1.33 -6.53
N GLU A 31 20.46 -0.13 -7.11
CA GLU A 31 21.65 0.66 -7.43
C GLU A 31 21.89 1.69 -6.32
N ARG A 32 23.16 1.90 -5.95
CA ARG A 32 23.51 2.84 -4.87
C ARG A 32 22.96 4.23 -5.19
N GLY A 33 21.94 4.65 -4.44
CA GLY A 33 21.27 5.94 -4.61
C GLY A 33 19.95 5.90 -5.38
N ASN A 34 19.52 4.76 -5.94
CA ASN A 34 18.20 4.58 -6.55
C ASN A 34 17.27 3.81 -5.62
N TRP A 35 16.12 4.40 -5.29
CA TRP A 35 15.18 3.91 -4.29
C TRP A 35 13.81 3.73 -4.95
N ALA A 36 13.08 2.68 -4.59
CA ALA A 36 11.68 2.56 -4.98
C ALA A 36 10.84 3.44 -4.05
N LEU A 37 10.07 4.36 -4.63
CA LEU A 37 9.18 5.26 -3.89
C LEU A 37 7.72 5.02 -4.26
N SER A 38 6.85 5.02 -3.25
CA SER A 38 5.40 5.04 -3.40
C SER A 38 4.75 5.97 -2.37
N ILE A 39 3.58 6.50 -2.73
CA ILE A 39 2.75 7.36 -1.89
C ILE A 39 1.41 6.67 -1.69
N TYR A 40 0.91 6.66 -0.46
CA TYR A 40 -0.32 5.96 -0.10
C TYR A 40 -1.01 6.62 1.10
N ALA A 41 -2.32 6.40 1.23
CA ALA A 41 -3.02 6.64 2.49
C ALA A 41 -2.84 5.41 3.39
N PHE A 42 -2.38 5.61 4.62
CA PHE A 42 -2.33 4.58 5.64
C PHE A 42 -3.75 4.29 6.15
N VAL A 43 -4.06 3.01 6.34
CA VAL A 43 -5.39 2.58 6.81
C VAL A 43 -5.25 2.14 8.26
N GLU A 44 -5.69 3.00 9.17
CA GLU A 44 -6.01 2.57 10.52
C GLU A 44 -7.36 1.83 10.49
N TYR A 45 -7.42 0.67 11.14
CA TYR A 45 -8.56 -0.22 11.08
C TYR A 45 -9.01 -0.64 12.48
N SER A 46 -10.32 -0.87 12.62
CA SER A 46 -10.88 -1.35 13.88
C SER A 46 -10.71 -2.86 14.03
N SER A 47 -10.82 -3.37 15.26
CA SER A 47 -10.88 -4.82 15.52
C SER A 47 -12.03 -5.52 14.79
N HIS A 48 -13.11 -4.80 14.47
CA HIS A 48 -14.22 -5.36 13.70
C HIS A 48 -13.86 -5.54 12.22
N LEU A 49 -13.14 -4.59 11.63
CA LEU A 49 -12.59 -4.75 10.28
C LEU A 49 -11.54 -5.88 10.29
N ASP A 50 -10.71 -5.96 11.33
CA ASP A 50 -9.73 -7.03 11.49
C ASP A 50 -10.36 -8.43 11.46
N THR A 51 -11.43 -8.62 12.25
CA THR A 51 -12.23 -9.87 12.33
C THR A 51 -12.93 -10.17 11.01
N MET A 52 -13.57 -9.16 10.39
CA MET A 52 -14.22 -9.34 9.09
C MET A 52 -13.23 -9.83 8.01
N ILE A 53 -11.98 -9.34 8.04
CA ILE A 53 -10.94 -9.81 7.13
C ILE A 53 -10.61 -11.28 7.38
N ASP A 54 -10.54 -11.72 8.65
CA ASP A 54 -10.27 -13.14 8.97
C ASP A 54 -11.41 -14.04 8.47
N ASP A 55 -12.66 -13.68 8.74
CA ASP A 55 -13.83 -14.41 8.25
C ASP A 55 -13.85 -14.51 6.72
N ILE A 56 -13.47 -13.41 6.04
CA ILE A 56 -13.36 -13.40 4.58
C ILE A 56 -12.22 -14.31 4.13
N ILE A 57 -11.03 -14.24 4.73
CA ILE A 57 -9.89 -15.09 4.34
C ILE A 57 -10.22 -16.59 4.54
N GLU A 58 -10.96 -16.94 5.58
CA GLU A 58 -11.39 -18.31 5.85
C GLU A 58 -12.20 -18.89 4.68
N ILE A 59 -13.12 -18.12 4.10
CA ILE A 59 -13.87 -18.50 2.90
C ILE A 59 -12.94 -18.99 1.77
N PHE A 60 -11.83 -18.29 1.54
CA PHE A 60 -10.90 -18.63 0.45
C PHE A 60 -9.93 -19.76 0.81
N ASN A 61 -9.65 -19.97 2.10
CA ASN A 61 -8.67 -20.95 2.56
C ASN A 61 -9.29 -22.30 2.97
N ASN A 62 -10.62 -22.39 3.09
CA ASN A 62 -11.35 -23.62 3.46
C ASN A 62 -10.97 -24.87 2.64
N GLU A 63 -10.57 -24.71 1.38
CA GLU A 63 -10.17 -25.85 0.53
C GLU A 63 -8.66 -25.96 0.30
N ASN A 64 -7.93 -24.84 0.37
CA ASN A 64 -6.48 -24.79 0.21
C ASN A 64 -5.96 -23.50 0.88
N GLU A 65 -5.14 -23.61 1.93
CA GLU A 65 -4.54 -22.47 2.67
C GLU A 65 -3.51 -21.70 1.83
N ILE A 66 -3.96 -20.92 0.84
CA ILE A 66 -3.09 -20.25 -0.14
C ILE A 66 -3.07 -18.73 0.07
N TRP A 67 -4.12 -18.15 0.65
CA TRP A 67 -4.22 -16.71 0.86
C TRP A 67 -3.57 -16.31 2.17
N LYS A 68 -2.51 -15.50 2.05
CA LYS A 68 -1.74 -14.97 3.19
C LYS A 68 -2.25 -13.58 3.55
N ARG A 69 -2.58 -13.38 4.82
CA ARG A 69 -3.02 -12.08 5.37
C ARG A 69 -1.89 -11.05 5.26
N LEU A 70 -2.26 -9.80 4.96
CA LEU A 70 -1.37 -8.64 5.03
C LEU A 70 -1.38 -8.04 6.44
N VAL A 71 -0.23 -7.56 6.89
CA VAL A 71 -0.06 -6.97 8.23
C VAL A 71 -0.30 -5.46 8.23
N GLU A 72 -0.11 -4.80 7.08
CA GLU A 72 -0.27 -3.35 6.93
C GLU A 72 -1.20 -3.06 5.74
N PHE A 73 -2.21 -2.24 5.99
CA PHE A 73 -3.21 -1.85 5.01
C PHE A 73 -2.97 -0.43 4.53
N HIS A 74 -3.13 -0.22 3.24
CA HIS A 74 -2.96 1.08 2.62
C HIS A 74 -3.77 1.19 1.33
N ILE A 75 -3.97 2.42 0.87
CA ILE A 75 -4.59 2.76 -0.40
C ILE A 75 -3.54 3.49 -1.24
N SER A 76 -3.15 2.92 -2.37
CA SER A 76 -2.16 3.54 -3.25
C SER A 76 -2.68 4.87 -3.83
N LEU A 77 -1.81 5.87 -3.84
CA LEU A 77 -2.06 7.19 -4.43
C LEU A 77 -1.00 7.57 -5.48
N SER A 78 0.03 6.73 -5.65
CA SER A 78 0.98 6.76 -6.75
C SER A 78 1.28 5.34 -7.22
N LYS A 79 1.85 5.21 -8.42
CA LYS A 79 2.60 3.99 -8.77
C LYS A 79 3.87 3.91 -7.92
N THR A 80 4.48 2.73 -7.87
CA THR A 80 5.86 2.64 -7.37
C THR A 80 6.81 3.06 -8.49
N PHE A 81 7.72 3.99 -8.22
CA PHE A 81 8.65 4.49 -9.22
C PHE A 81 10.08 4.66 -8.66
N PRO A 82 11.11 4.59 -9.51
CA PRO A 82 12.48 4.80 -9.08
C PRO A 82 12.75 6.28 -8.85
N ILE A 83 13.43 6.60 -7.75
CA ILE A 83 13.86 7.96 -7.40
C ILE A 83 15.29 7.96 -6.88
N ARG A 84 16.04 9.03 -7.16
CA ARG A 84 17.36 9.23 -6.56
C ARG A 84 17.23 9.74 -5.13
N PHE A 85 18.08 9.24 -4.23
CA PHE A 85 18.07 9.60 -2.81
C PHE A 85 17.98 11.12 -2.55
N HIS A 86 18.75 11.92 -3.28
CA HIS A 86 18.76 13.38 -3.11
C HIS A 86 17.49 14.09 -3.58
N HIS A 87 16.64 13.45 -4.39
CA HIS A 87 15.35 14.00 -4.81
C HIS A 87 14.22 13.71 -3.82
N ILE A 88 14.36 12.70 -2.94
CA ILE A 88 13.29 12.25 -2.03
C ILE A 88 12.79 13.42 -1.17
N GLU A 89 13.71 14.18 -0.55
CA GLU A 89 13.33 15.27 0.34
C GLU A 89 12.63 16.42 -0.38
N SER A 90 13.01 16.70 -1.63
CA SER A 90 12.35 17.71 -2.46
C SER A 90 10.90 17.31 -2.74
N ILE A 91 10.67 16.09 -3.24
CA ILE A 91 9.33 15.56 -3.52
C ILE A 91 8.48 15.54 -2.24
N ARG A 92 9.05 15.05 -1.14
CA ARG A 92 8.38 14.98 0.15
C ARG A 92 7.88 16.34 0.61
N LYS A 93 8.71 17.40 0.52
CA LYS A 93 8.32 18.76 0.92
C LYS A 93 7.27 19.36 -0.01
N CYS A 94 7.41 19.20 -1.33
CA CYS A 94 6.42 19.69 -2.29
C CYS A 94 5.03 19.12 -1.98
N ILE A 95 4.94 17.79 -1.79
CA ILE A 95 3.67 17.14 -1.48
C ILE A 95 3.17 17.60 -0.11
N GLN A 96 3.99 17.55 0.93
CA GLN A 96 3.61 17.95 2.27
C GLN A 96 3.05 19.39 2.32
N ASN A 97 3.62 20.32 1.55
CA ASN A 97 3.14 21.70 1.49
C ASN A 97 1.72 21.77 0.89
N GLU A 98 1.49 21.13 -0.27
CA GLU A 98 0.17 21.11 -0.93
C GLU A 98 -0.88 20.37 -0.08
N LEU A 99 -0.47 19.27 0.57
CA LEU A 99 -1.36 18.53 1.47
C LEU A 99 -1.69 19.33 2.74
N SER A 100 -0.80 20.22 3.21
CA SER A 100 -1.06 21.04 4.40
C SER A 100 -2.10 22.13 4.21
N VAL A 101 -2.26 22.62 2.98
CA VAL A 101 -3.31 23.60 2.62
C VAL A 101 -4.61 22.93 2.16
N SER A 102 -4.54 21.64 1.86
CA SER A 102 -5.69 20.81 1.49
C SER A 102 -6.27 20.17 2.75
N MET A 103 -7.58 20.29 2.98
CA MET A 103 -8.23 19.59 4.09
C MET A 103 -8.38 18.10 3.73
N ILE A 104 -7.39 17.27 4.08
CA ILE A 104 -7.35 15.83 3.75
C ILE A 104 -7.88 15.01 4.91
N LYS A 105 -9.18 15.17 5.19
CA LYS A 105 -9.86 14.30 6.13
C LYS A 105 -11.23 13.95 5.58
N PHE A 106 -11.41 12.68 5.23
CA PHE A 106 -12.69 12.17 4.77
C PHE A 106 -12.85 10.70 5.13
N TYR A 107 -14.10 10.23 5.13
CA TYR A 107 -14.43 8.82 5.30
C TYR A 107 -14.68 8.18 3.95
N THR A 108 -14.23 6.95 3.80
CA THR A 108 -14.61 6.05 2.71
C THR A 108 -15.21 4.77 3.29
N ARG A 109 -16.00 4.06 2.50
CA ARG A 109 -16.70 2.85 2.88
C ARG A 109 -16.27 1.70 1.97
N ILE A 110 -16.20 0.52 2.56
CA ILE A 110 -16.01 -0.73 1.84
C ILE A 110 -17.30 -1.06 1.09
N GLU A 111 -17.20 -1.24 -0.23
CA GLU A 111 -18.35 -1.62 -1.07
C GLU A 111 -18.46 -3.13 -1.25
N ASN A 112 -17.37 -3.77 -1.66
CA ASN A 112 -17.32 -5.20 -1.94
C ASN A 112 -15.88 -5.73 -1.91
N VAL A 113 -15.76 -7.05 -1.89
CA VAL A 113 -14.48 -7.76 -2.09
C VAL A 113 -14.26 -8.00 -3.58
N ARG A 114 -13.04 -7.74 -4.05
CA ARG A 114 -12.59 -8.08 -5.41
C ARG A 114 -11.25 -8.79 -5.36
N ILE A 115 -10.89 -9.41 -6.48
CA ILE A 115 -9.55 -9.93 -6.70
C ILE A 115 -8.87 -9.03 -7.72
N LEU A 116 -7.67 -8.57 -7.38
CA LEU A 116 -6.80 -7.87 -8.32
C LEU A 116 -5.53 -8.67 -8.52
N THR A 117 -4.91 -8.52 -9.68
CA THR A 117 -3.59 -9.09 -9.94
C THR A 117 -2.63 -7.96 -10.27
N ASN A 118 -1.40 -8.05 -9.80
CA ASN A 118 -0.36 -7.09 -10.17
C ASN A 118 -0.06 -7.13 -11.67
N GLU A 119 0.64 -6.10 -12.17
CA GLU A 119 0.87 -5.89 -13.60
C GLU A 119 1.61 -7.06 -14.29
N ASP A 120 2.52 -7.75 -13.61
CA ASP A 120 3.26 -8.91 -14.16
C ASP A 120 2.52 -10.26 -14.01
N GLY A 121 1.33 -10.22 -13.38
CA GLY A 121 0.49 -11.37 -13.14
C GLY A 121 0.95 -12.30 -12.02
N SER A 122 2.09 -12.05 -11.37
CA SER A 122 2.73 -12.98 -10.42
C SER A 122 2.01 -13.13 -9.09
N THR A 123 1.24 -12.12 -8.68
CA THR A 123 0.57 -12.08 -7.38
C THR A 123 -0.87 -11.62 -7.51
N SER A 124 -1.80 -12.40 -6.98
CA SER A 124 -3.19 -12.00 -6.82
C SER A 124 -3.44 -11.50 -5.40
N PHE A 125 -4.33 -10.52 -5.26
CA PHE A 125 -4.67 -9.84 -4.02
C PHE A 125 -6.17 -9.91 -3.79
N LEU A 126 -6.58 -10.23 -2.57
CA LEU A 126 -7.93 -9.93 -2.11
C LEU A 126 -7.96 -8.49 -1.65
N VAL A 127 -8.93 -7.74 -2.17
CA VAL A 127 -9.02 -6.32 -1.93
C VAL A 127 -10.45 -5.90 -1.58
N PHE A 128 -10.58 -4.88 -0.75
CA PHE A 128 -11.82 -4.13 -0.61
C PHE A 128 -11.87 -3.02 -1.65
N ASN A 129 -12.92 -2.99 -2.48
CA ASN A 129 -13.25 -1.79 -3.24
C ASN A 129 -13.83 -0.72 -2.32
N LEU A 130 -13.50 0.53 -2.61
CA LEU A 130 -13.86 1.67 -1.77
C LEU A 130 -14.83 2.61 -2.50
N ASP A 131 -15.75 3.22 -1.75
CA ASP A 131 -16.54 4.35 -2.21
C ASP A 131 -15.72 5.66 -2.15
N GLN A 132 -16.30 6.81 -2.53
CA GLN A 132 -15.62 8.13 -2.54
C GLN A 132 -14.48 8.30 -3.56
N HIS A 133 -14.66 7.80 -4.79
CA HIS A 133 -13.70 8.01 -5.88
C HIS A 133 -13.29 9.48 -6.08
N ARG A 134 -14.18 10.45 -5.85
CA ARG A 134 -13.91 11.88 -6.10
C ARG A 134 -12.85 12.47 -5.15
N GLN A 135 -12.87 12.12 -3.87
CA GLN A 135 -11.93 12.63 -2.87
C GLN A 135 -10.54 12.05 -3.12
N PHE A 136 -10.47 10.76 -3.43
CA PHE A 136 -9.23 10.13 -3.85
C PHE A 136 -8.69 10.72 -5.16
N SER A 137 -9.55 10.98 -6.16
CA SER A 137 -9.13 11.66 -7.39
C SER A 137 -8.50 13.02 -7.12
N LYS A 138 -9.06 13.83 -6.22
CA LYS A 138 -8.44 15.12 -5.84
C LYS A 138 -7.06 14.94 -5.21
N LEU A 139 -6.88 13.94 -4.35
CA LEU A 139 -5.58 13.64 -3.76
C LEU A 139 -4.56 13.21 -4.81
N VAL A 140 -4.99 12.33 -5.71
CA VAL A 140 -4.16 11.88 -6.84
C VAL A 140 -3.82 13.05 -7.75
N GLU A 141 -4.75 13.94 -8.07
CA GLU A 141 -4.49 15.13 -8.89
C GLU A 141 -3.40 16.04 -8.28
N ILE A 142 -3.44 16.25 -6.95
CA ILE A 142 -2.41 17.02 -6.24
C ILE A 142 -1.05 16.33 -6.35
N ILE A 143 -1.00 15.02 -6.08
CA ILE A 143 0.23 14.23 -6.11
C ILE A 143 0.78 14.18 -7.54
N ASP A 144 -0.04 13.85 -8.53
CA ASP A 144 0.33 13.71 -9.93
C ASP A 144 0.85 15.00 -10.53
N LYS A 145 0.30 16.16 -10.14
CA LYS A 145 0.83 17.46 -10.56
C LYS A 145 2.31 17.60 -10.16
N ILE A 146 2.63 17.28 -8.91
CA ILE A 146 4.00 17.37 -8.39
C ILE A 146 4.89 16.31 -9.05
N LEU A 147 4.41 15.07 -9.18
CA LEU A 147 5.17 14.01 -9.84
C LEU A 147 5.51 14.39 -11.28
N ASP A 148 4.56 14.96 -12.03
CA ASP A 148 4.74 15.41 -13.41
C ASP A 148 5.77 16.55 -13.53
N GLU A 149 5.68 17.55 -12.65
CA GLU A 149 6.65 18.67 -12.58
C GLU A 149 8.08 18.15 -12.38
N HIS A 150 8.24 17.05 -11.65
CA HIS A 150 9.51 16.38 -11.39
C HIS A 150 9.82 15.21 -12.37
N ARG A 151 8.98 15.01 -13.41
CA ARG A 151 9.12 13.97 -14.45
C ARG A 151 9.06 12.53 -13.93
N TYR A 152 8.27 12.30 -12.88
CA TYR A 152 7.92 10.97 -12.38
C TYR A 152 6.55 10.52 -12.94
N PRO A 153 6.29 9.21 -13.01
CA PRO A 153 5.03 8.72 -13.56
C PRO A 153 3.82 9.14 -12.70
N LYS A 154 2.76 9.53 -13.39
CA LYS A 154 1.42 9.75 -12.82
C LYS A 154 0.77 8.45 -12.38
N TYR A 155 -0.36 8.56 -11.69
CA TYR A 155 -1.20 7.44 -11.31
C TYR A 155 -1.83 6.72 -12.52
N TYR A 156 -2.56 5.63 -12.27
CA TYR A 156 -3.22 4.86 -13.31
C TYR A 156 -4.32 5.66 -14.01
N GLU A 157 -4.43 5.55 -15.34
CA GLU A 157 -5.45 6.24 -16.15
C GLU A 157 -6.89 5.88 -15.75
N ASN A 158 -7.09 4.62 -15.31
CA ASN A 158 -8.34 4.13 -14.75
C ASN A 158 -8.14 3.83 -13.26
N PRO A 159 -8.30 4.81 -12.35
CA PRO A 159 -8.06 4.63 -10.93
C PRO A 159 -8.97 3.56 -10.31
N CYS A 160 -8.36 2.65 -9.57
CA CYS A 160 -9.03 1.66 -8.75
C CYS A 160 -8.54 1.82 -7.31
N PHE A 161 -9.26 2.58 -6.48
CA PHE A 161 -8.91 2.76 -5.08
C PHE A 161 -9.40 1.58 -4.27
N HIS A 162 -8.48 0.92 -3.57
CA HIS A 162 -8.75 -0.31 -2.87
C HIS A 162 -7.80 -0.50 -1.69
N VAL A 163 -8.20 -1.34 -0.75
CA VAL A 163 -7.34 -1.85 0.32
C VAL A 163 -7.05 -3.32 0.06
N SER A 164 -5.79 -3.66 -0.22
CA SER A 164 -5.39 -5.07 -0.24
C SER A 164 -5.31 -5.60 1.19
N PHE A 165 -5.92 -6.75 1.46
CA PHE A 165 -5.88 -7.38 2.80
C PHE A 165 -5.30 -8.80 2.82
N ALA A 166 -5.24 -9.49 1.67
CA ALA A 166 -4.54 -10.76 1.54
C ALA A 166 -3.90 -10.90 0.16
N TYR A 167 -2.94 -11.81 0.03
CA TYR A 167 -2.26 -12.10 -1.24
C TYR A 167 -1.99 -13.59 -1.43
N SER A 168 -1.85 -13.99 -2.69
CA SER A 168 -1.48 -15.34 -3.12
C SER A 168 -0.41 -15.26 -4.20
N ALA A 169 0.68 -16.02 -4.05
CA ALA A 169 1.80 -16.08 -4.99
C ALA A 169 1.51 -16.96 -6.23
N VAL A 170 0.24 -17.12 -6.62
CA VAL A 170 -0.17 -17.96 -7.75
C VAL A 170 -0.98 -17.14 -8.73
N LYS A 171 -0.57 -17.14 -10.01
CA LYS A 171 -1.24 -16.42 -11.09
C LYS A 171 -2.68 -16.90 -11.29
N ASN A 172 -3.57 -15.96 -11.61
CA ASN A 172 -4.88 -16.18 -12.26
C ASN A 172 -5.75 -17.27 -11.59
N ARG A 173 -5.98 -17.13 -10.27
CA ARG A 173 -6.68 -18.13 -9.45
C ARG A 173 -8.20 -17.98 -9.41
N GLU A 174 -8.79 -16.95 -10.02
CA GLU A 174 -10.26 -16.76 -10.00
C GLU A 174 -11.01 -18.03 -10.42
N GLU A 175 -10.50 -18.75 -11.41
CA GLU A 175 -11.10 -20.00 -11.92
C GLU A 175 -11.08 -21.17 -10.91
N LYS A 176 -10.23 -21.10 -9.88
CA LYS A 176 -10.09 -22.14 -8.85
C LYS A 176 -10.79 -21.77 -7.54
N LEU A 177 -11.51 -20.65 -7.51
CA LEU A 177 -12.26 -20.23 -6.33
C LEU A 177 -13.64 -20.89 -6.27
N PRO A 178 -14.22 -21.04 -5.07
CA PRO A 178 -15.60 -21.47 -4.92
C PRO A 178 -16.54 -20.59 -5.76
N LYS A 179 -17.45 -21.17 -6.55
CA LYS A 179 -18.28 -20.39 -7.48
C LYS A 179 -19.14 -19.32 -6.77
N ASP A 180 -19.45 -19.54 -5.51
CA ASP A 180 -20.27 -18.70 -4.64
C ASP A 180 -19.44 -17.77 -3.74
N TRP A 181 -18.11 -17.67 -3.92
CA TRP A 181 -17.24 -16.86 -3.06
C TRP A 181 -17.71 -15.41 -2.93
N GLN A 182 -18.25 -14.83 -4.01
CA GLN A 182 -18.79 -13.47 -4.03
C GLN A 182 -19.99 -13.33 -3.11
N GLU A 183 -20.91 -14.29 -3.15
CA GLU A 183 -22.12 -14.32 -2.33
C GLU A 183 -21.77 -14.55 -0.86
N GLN A 184 -20.80 -15.44 -0.59
CA GLN A 184 -20.28 -15.70 0.75
C GLN A 184 -19.61 -14.45 1.34
N CYS A 185 -18.73 -13.78 0.57
CA CYS A 185 -18.11 -12.51 1.00
C CYS A 185 -19.16 -11.42 1.25
N GLN A 186 -20.17 -11.29 0.38
CA GLN A 186 -21.27 -10.35 0.58
C GLN A 186 -22.09 -10.68 1.83
N SER A 187 -22.31 -11.96 2.13
CA SER A 187 -22.99 -12.41 3.35
C SER A 187 -22.21 -11.98 4.59
N VAL A 188 -20.89 -12.21 4.61
CA VAL A 188 -20.01 -11.76 5.70
C VAL A 188 -20.05 -10.24 5.82
N SER A 189 -19.82 -9.49 4.73
CA SER A 189 -19.88 -8.01 4.78
C SER A 189 -21.23 -7.50 5.30
N LYS A 190 -22.35 -8.15 4.96
CA LYS A 190 -23.70 -7.82 5.49
C LYS A 190 -23.81 -8.01 7.00
N GLN A 191 -23.19 -9.03 7.57
CA GLN A 191 -23.18 -9.25 9.03
C GLN A 191 -22.51 -8.07 9.76
N TYR A 192 -21.48 -7.48 9.14
CA TYR A 192 -20.75 -6.34 9.68
C TYR A 192 -21.33 -4.97 9.31
N GLN A 193 -22.38 -4.89 8.47
CA GLN A 193 -22.98 -3.60 8.06
C GLN A 193 -23.55 -2.78 9.24
N CYS A 194 -24.05 -3.46 10.27
CA CYS A 194 -24.56 -2.81 11.49
C CYS A 194 -23.44 -2.24 12.39
N GLN A 195 -22.17 -2.47 12.05
CA GLN A 195 -20.99 -1.95 12.75
C GLN A 195 -20.28 -0.93 11.86
N PRO A 196 -20.56 0.37 11.99
CA PRO A 196 -19.97 1.39 11.13
C PRO A 196 -18.43 1.38 11.12
N SER A 197 -17.81 0.98 12.22
CA SER A 197 -16.36 0.85 12.39
C SER A 197 -15.73 -0.29 11.59
N ALA A 198 -16.50 -1.29 11.16
CA ALA A 198 -16.03 -2.37 10.28
C ALA A 198 -16.04 -1.94 8.81
N MET A 199 -16.98 -1.08 8.42
CA MET A 199 -17.26 -0.75 7.02
C MET A 199 -16.76 0.63 6.59
N SER A 200 -16.28 1.46 7.52
CA SER A 200 -15.83 2.82 7.26
C SER A 200 -14.36 2.98 7.62
N ILE A 201 -13.60 3.60 6.73
CA ILE A 201 -12.18 3.90 6.88
C ILE A 201 -12.01 5.41 6.86
N ILE A 202 -11.25 5.94 7.81
CA ILE A 202 -10.87 7.34 7.83
C ILE A 202 -9.57 7.54 7.04
N ILE A 203 -9.56 8.56 6.18
CA ILE A 203 -8.39 8.96 5.40
C ILE A 203 -7.89 10.29 5.94
N ASP A 204 -6.84 10.26 6.75
CA ASP A 204 -6.15 11.44 7.28
C ASP A 204 -4.62 11.30 7.40
N ASP A 205 -4.07 10.10 7.19
CA ASP A 205 -2.64 9.83 7.20
C ASP A 205 -2.13 9.47 5.79
N ILE A 206 -1.50 10.44 5.11
CA ILE A 206 -0.82 10.20 3.84
C ILE A 206 0.66 10.00 4.10
N ARG A 207 1.22 8.90 3.59
CA ARG A 207 2.62 8.53 3.78
C ARG A 207 3.35 8.36 2.45
N LEU A 208 4.66 8.57 2.51
CA LEU A 208 5.62 8.30 1.45
C LEU A 208 6.58 7.22 1.93
N LYS A 209 6.70 6.13 1.20
CA LYS A 209 7.69 5.08 1.45
C LYS A 209 8.75 5.11 0.38
N ALA A 210 10.01 5.27 0.78
CA ALA A 210 11.17 5.19 -0.10
C ALA A 210 12.10 4.09 0.44
N GLY A 211 12.22 2.98 -0.27
CA GLY A 211 12.97 1.81 0.21
C GLY A 211 12.46 1.32 1.57
N LYS A 212 13.36 1.29 2.57
CA LYS A 212 13.03 0.93 3.97
C LYS A 212 12.49 2.10 4.81
N ARG A 213 12.47 3.34 4.29
CA ARG A 213 12.07 4.54 5.05
C ARG A 213 10.64 4.92 4.72
N THR A 214 9.89 5.30 5.75
CA THR A 214 8.52 5.81 5.64
C THR A 214 8.44 7.19 6.27
N TYR A 215 7.73 8.11 5.60
CA TYR A 215 7.57 9.50 6.01
C TYR A 215 6.08 9.85 6.01
N GLN A 216 5.60 10.44 7.10
CA GLN A 216 4.26 11.02 7.16
C GLN A 216 4.24 12.37 6.45
N LEU A 217 3.28 12.57 5.55
CA LEU A 217 3.13 13.79 4.75
C LEU A 217 2.06 14.73 5.31
N THR A 218 0.98 14.18 5.88
CA THR A 218 -0.03 14.96 6.61
C THR A 218 0.46 15.26 8.03
N LYS A 219 0.04 16.39 8.60
CA LYS A 219 0.33 16.71 10.00
C LYS A 219 -0.67 16.00 10.89
N SER A 220 -0.20 15.36 11.97
CA SER A 220 -1.07 15.01 13.09
C SER A 220 -1.65 16.32 13.65
N SER A 221 -2.95 16.53 13.45
CA SER A 221 -3.72 17.58 14.11
C SER A 221 -3.78 17.36 15.61
#